data_AF-A0A7H8M5B6-F1
#
_entry.id   AF-A0A7H8M5B6-F1
#
_cell.length_a   1.000
_cell.length_b   1.000
_cell.length_c   1.000
_cell.angle_alpha   90.00
_cell.angle_beta   90.00
_cell.angle_gamma   90.00
#
_symmetry.space_group_name_H-M   'P 1'
#
loop_
_entity.id
_entity.type
_entity.pdbx_description
1 polymer ?
#
loop_
_entity_poly.entity_id
_entity_poly.type
_entity_poly.pdbx_seq_one_letter_code
_entity_poly.pdbx_strand_id
1 'polypeptide(L)'
;MGVDWYRMRPRRDADAFGAAVRAQRAAFAASGSWFPDEFGHLDMPEPADGPDITGLVDVDTGAGNSHRVNALVLTPLLPAEWRFAMYRSFPPDELASHLRRWRTHVEEVRDGGHRPYLRAWHAYSTGRRLTDEWASLRQRALNAVSRTNAWAVRPELVDVRERILSRPVPTVSPAPRWGAACAARHIDAAPYAGLAREWNRRVPANQKVHVTQPPSFSEFLDDDSPDETLRWMEEAAEEGYGLLLDW
;
A
#
# COMPACT_ATOMS: atom_id res chain seq x y z
N MET A 1 2.23 15.40 2.22
CA MET A 1 3.37 15.32 1.29
C MET A 1 3.44 13.89 0.81
N GLY A 2 4.07 13.61 -0.32
CA GLY A 2 4.21 12.23 -0.76
C GLY A 2 5.61 12.01 -1.28
N VAL A 3 6.00 10.74 -1.30
CA VAL A 3 7.39 10.30 -1.42
C VAL A 3 7.77 10.17 -2.87
N ASP A 4 8.85 10.86 -3.25
CA ASP A 4 9.34 10.92 -4.61
C ASP A 4 10.78 10.40 -4.68
N TRP A 5 11.14 9.79 -5.81
CA TRP A 5 12.52 9.54 -6.18
C TRP A 5 13.00 10.64 -7.11
N TYR A 6 14.23 11.10 -6.90
CA TYR A 6 14.93 12.01 -7.80
C TYR A 6 16.13 11.31 -8.45
N ARG A 7 16.33 11.52 -9.75
CA ARG A 7 17.56 11.09 -10.44
C ARG A 7 18.75 11.81 -9.83
N MET A 8 19.78 11.08 -9.45
CA MET A 8 20.97 11.63 -8.80
C MET A 8 22.24 10.91 -9.23
N ARG A 9 23.39 11.59 -9.09
CA ARG A 9 24.70 10.96 -9.15
C ARG A 9 25.43 11.15 -7.82
N PRO A 10 26.12 10.12 -7.29
CA PRO A 10 26.96 10.31 -6.12
C PRO A 10 28.10 11.28 -6.43
N ARG A 11 28.41 12.14 -5.47
CA ARG A 11 29.66 12.91 -5.49
C ARG A 11 30.85 11.96 -5.28
N ARG A 12 32.07 12.48 -5.32
CA ARG A 12 33.32 11.69 -5.29
C ARG A 12 33.46 10.68 -4.14
N ASP A 13 32.65 10.78 -3.08
CA ASP A 13 32.65 9.87 -1.93
C ASP A 13 31.51 8.83 -2.02
N ALA A 14 31.70 7.84 -2.88
CA ALA A 14 30.73 6.75 -3.08
C ALA A 14 30.57 5.87 -1.82
N ASP A 15 31.61 5.75 -1.01
CA ASP A 15 31.58 4.97 0.23
C ASP A 15 30.70 5.64 1.30
N ALA A 16 30.83 6.96 1.47
CA ALA A 16 29.95 7.73 2.36
C ALA A 16 28.49 7.67 1.88
N PHE A 17 28.25 7.79 0.58
CA PHE A 17 26.89 7.66 0.03
C PHE A 17 26.31 6.27 0.29
N GLY A 18 27.07 5.20 0.03
CA GLY A 18 26.66 3.83 0.33
C GLY A 18 26.39 3.61 1.83
N ALA A 19 27.17 4.24 2.72
CA ALA A 19 26.92 4.20 4.16
C ALA A 19 25.61 4.91 4.54
N ALA A 20 25.33 6.08 3.97
CA ALA A 20 24.09 6.82 4.19
C ALA A 20 22.85 6.02 3.71
N VAL A 21 22.93 5.38 2.54
CA VAL A 21 21.85 4.49 2.04
C VAL A 21 21.60 3.32 2.99
N ARG A 22 22.66 2.68 3.51
CA ARG A 22 22.52 1.59 4.48
C ARG A 22 21.92 2.06 5.80
N ALA A 23 22.30 3.25 6.27
CA ALA A 23 21.74 3.87 7.47
C ALA A 23 20.25 4.20 7.29
N GLN A 24 19.87 4.79 6.15
CA GLN A 24 18.47 5.05 5.79
C GLN A 24 17.66 3.75 5.77
N ARG A 25 18.18 2.69 5.14
CA ARG A 25 17.52 1.37 5.11
C ARG A 25 17.36 0.78 6.52
N ALA A 26 18.37 0.92 7.38
CA ALA A 26 18.32 0.42 8.75
C ALA A 26 17.29 1.19 9.59
N ALA A 27 17.25 2.52 9.48
CA ALA A 27 16.25 3.36 10.13
C ALA A 27 14.83 3.01 9.67
N PHE A 28 14.64 2.81 8.36
CA PHE A 28 13.35 2.40 7.82
C PHE A 28 12.94 0.98 8.26
N ALA A 29 13.89 0.04 8.36
CA ALA A 29 13.59 -1.28 8.92
C ALA A 29 13.22 -1.21 10.41
N ALA A 30 13.89 -0.33 11.17
CA ALA A 30 13.65 -0.13 12.60
C ALA A 30 12.32 0.57 12.90
N SER A 31 11.76 1.36 11.98
CA SER A 31 10.43 1.97 12.13
C SER A 31 9.29 0.93 12.18
N GLY A 32 9.56 -0.30 11.74
CA GLY A 32 8.70 -1.46 12.00
C GLY A 32 7.55 -1.67 11.01
N SER A 33 7.47 -0.94 9.90
CA SER A 33 6.24 -0.93 9.09
C SER A 33 6.11 -2.06 8.05
N TRP A 34 6.00 -3.31 8.49
CA TRP A 34 5.62 -4.45 7.63
C TRP A 34 4.10 -4.69 7.61
N PHE A 35 3.38 -3.62 7.22
CA PHE A 35 1.95 -3.54 6.85
C PHE A 35 0.89 -3.32 7.94
N PRO A 36 0.89 -2.15 8.62
CA PRO A 36 -0.34 -1.62 9.22
C PRO A 36 -1.21 -0.93 8.15
N ASP A 37 -1.74 -1.76 7.26
CA ASP A 37 -2.67 -1.43 6.15
C ASP A 37 -1.98 -0.91 4.89
N GLU A 38 -0.81 -1.48 4.62
CA GLU A 38 -0.01 -1.26 3.40
C GLU A 38 0.67 0.11 3.31
N PHE A 39 1.31 0.43 4.44
CA PHE A 39 2.12 1.64 4.70
C PHE A 39 1.30 2.90 4.99
N GLY A 40 0.07 2.79 5.53
CA GLY A 40 -0.90 3.88 5.84
C GLY A 40 -0.48 4.94 6.87
N HIS A 41 0.82 5.09 7.03
CA HIS A 41 1.57 5.84 8.00
C HIS A 41 2.99 5.52 7.52
N LEU A 42 3.66 6.43 6.87
CA LEU A 42 5.11 6.39 7.00
C LEU A 42 5.40 7.72 7.64
N ASP A 43 5.53 7.67 8.97
CA ASP A 43 6.21 8.73 9.68
C ASP A 43 7.58 8.86 9.02
N MET A 44 7.98 10.10 8.73
CA MET A 44 9.30 10.35 8.16
C MET A 44 10.31 9.65 9.07
N PRO A 45 11.06 8.65 8.58
CA PRO A 45 12.06 8.00 9.42
C PRO A 45 12.94 9.11 9.96
N GLU A 46 13.16 9.13 11.28
CA GLU A 46 14.06 10.12 11.86
C GLU A 46 15.38 10.08 11.07
N PRO A 47 15.99 11.24 10.78
CA PRO A 47 17.25 11.29 10.06
C PRO A 47 18.19 10.27 10.69
N ALA A 48 18.60 9.27 9.91
CA ALA A 48 19.50 8.26 10.42
C ALA A 48 20.79 8.96 10.86
N ASP A 49 21.35 8.57 12.01
CA ASP A 49 22.67 9.03 12.44
C ASP A 49 23.67 8.77 11.30
N GLY A 50 24.19 9.85 10.70
CA GLY A 50 25.02 9.74 9.51
C GLY A 50 25.12 11.05 8.71
N PRO A 51 25.94 11.05 7.65
CA PRO A 51 26.05 12.19 6.76
C PRO A 51 24.73 12.41 6.01
N ASP A 52 24.34 13.67 5.86
CA ASP A 52 23.18 14.07 5.06
C ASP A 52 23.33 13.57 3.62
N ILE A 53 22.48 12.60 3.26
CA ILE A 53 22.52 11.92 1.96
C ILE A 53 22.33 12.90 0.80
N THR A 54 21.59 14.00 1.01
CA THR A 54 21.37 15.03 -0.01
C THR A 54 22.65 15.83 -0.29
N GLY A 55 23.48 16.03 0.74
CA GLY A 55 24.80 16.66 0.62
C GLY A 55 25.86 15.80 -0.09
N LEU A 56 25.58 14.50 -0.29
CA LEU A 56 26.48 13.53 -0.91
C LEU A 56 26.23 13.29 -2.40
N VAL A 57 25.19 13.89 -2.96
CA VAL A 57 24.77 13.65 -4.34
C VAL A 57 24.58 14.95 -5.11
N ASP A 58 24.68 14.86 -6.42
CA ASP A 58 24.19 15.88 -7.34
C ASP A 58 22.87 15.40 -7.93
N VAL A 59 21.79 16.09 -7.59
CA VAL A 59 20.44 15.82 -8.11
C VAL A 59 20.32 16.42 -9.51
N ASP A 60 19.81 15.63 -10.44
CA ASP A 60 19.52 16.13 -11.79
C ASP A 60 18.46 17.24 -11.70
N THR A 61 18.65 18.34 -12.43
CA THR A 61 17.70 19.47 -12.47
C THR A 61 16.90 19.51 -13.77
N GLY A 62 17.04 18.50 -14.63
CA GLY A 62 16.28 18.35 -15.86
C GLY A 62 14.78 18.19 -15.61
N ALA A 63 13.97 18.43 -16.65
CA ALA A 63 12.55 18.15 -16.60
C ALA A 63 12.32 16.63 -16.49
N GLY A 64 11.40 16.21 -15.61
CA GLY A 64 11.11 14.78 -15.39
C GLY A 64 12.16 14.04 -14.56
N ASN A 65 12.99 14.76 -13.81
CA ASN A 65 13.99 14.23 -12.89
C ASN A 65 13.40 13.52 -11.66
N SER A 66 12.09 13.61 -11.43
CA SER A 66 11.41 13.04 -10.26
C SER A 66 10.29 12.08 -10.63
N HIS A 67 10.07 11.04 -9.84
CA HIS A 67 8.95 10.11 -10.00
C HIS A 67 8.35 9.68 -8.67
N ARG A 68 7.02 9.54 -8.65
CA ARG A 68 6.27 9.09 -7.47
C ARG A 68 6.63 7.65 -7.12
N VAL A 69 7.02 7.40 -5.87
CA VAL A 69 7.37 6.06 -5.40
C VAL A 69 6.14 5.14 -5.29
N ASN A 70 4.97 5.74 -5.02
CA ASN A 70 3.72 5.00 -4.78
C ASN A 70 3.32 4.07 -5.92
N ALA A 71 3.64 4.39 -7.17
CA ALA A 71 3.28 3.56 -8.31
C ALA A 71 3.94 2.16 -8.28
N LEU A 72 5.15 2.04 -7.73
CA LEU A 72 5.78 0.74 -7.50
C LEU A 72 5.51 0.16 -6.12
N VAL A 73 5.30 1.00 -5.11
CA VAL A 73 5.12 0.52 -3.74
C VAL A 73 3.71 0.03 -3.47
N LEU A 74 2.70 0.61 -4.12
CA LEU A 74 1.30 0.23 -3.90
C LEU A 74 0.81 -0.82 -4.87
N THR A 75 1.61 -1.19 -5.88
CA THR A 75 1.25 -2.27 -6.79
C THR A 75 1.11 -3.60 -6.04
N PRO A 76 0.04 -4.38 -6.24
CA PRO A 76 -0.05 -5.72 -5.67
C PRO A 76 0.83 -6.75 -6.38
N LEU A 77 1.37 -6.41 -7.55
CA LEU A 77 2.10 -7.34 -8.41
C LEU A 77 3.47 -7.71 -7.83
N LEU A 78 4.03 -6.86 -6.97
CA LEU A 78 5.31 -7.11 -6.32
C LEU A 78 5.13 -7.65 -4.90
N PRO A 79 6.05 -8.51 -4.44
CA PRO A 79 6.04 -8.99 -3.07
C PRO A 79 6.10 -7.83 -2.09
N ALA A 80 5.35 -7.93 -1.01
CA ALA A 80 5.20 -6.83 -0.08
C ALA A 80 6.54 -6.43 0.53
N GLU A 81 7.38 -7.43 0.84
CA GLU A 81 8.74 -7.22 1.33
C GLU A 81 9.63 -6.46 0.34
N TRP A 82 9.41 -6.62 -0.97
CA TRP A 82 10.17 -5.90 -1.99
C TRP A 82 9.68 -4.46 -2.11
N ARG A 83 8.37 -4.25 -2.04
CA ARG A 83 7.75 -2.91 -2.03
C ARG A 83 8.17 -2.11 -0.81
N PHE A 84 8.24 -2.74 0.36
CA PHE A 84 8.81 -2.11 1.55
C PHE A 84 10.27 -1.70 1.34
N ALA A 85 11.07 -2.54 0.69
CA ALA A 85 12.48 -2.24 0.41
C ALA A 85 12.68 -1.14 -0.64
N MET A 86 11.62 -0.65 -1.30
CA MET A 86 11.68 0.47 -2.24
C MET A 86 11.70 1.84 -1.55
N TYR A 87 11.33 1.94 -0.27
CA TYR A 87 11.49 3.19 0.49
C TYR A 87 12.95 3.41 0.91
N ARG A 88 13.83 3.52 -0.08
CA ARG A 88 15.24 3.88 0.06
C ARG A 88 15.76 4.57 -1.18
N SER A 89 16.91 5.23 -1.04
CA SER A 89 17.75 5.64 -2.15
C SER A 89 18.48 4.44 -2.77
N PHE A 90 18.69 4.48 -4.09
CA PHE A 90 19.36 3.43 -4.86
C PHE A 90 20.65 3.96 -5.50
N PRO A 91 21.82 3.39 -5.18
CA PRO A 91 23.04 3.65 -5.94
C PRO A 91 22.91 3.26 -7.42
N PRO A 92 23.60 3.95 -8.35
CA PRO A 92 23.55 3.63 -9.78
C PRO A 92 23.89 2.16 -10.10
N ASP A 93 24.87 1.59 -9.41
CA ASP A 93 25.34 0.21 -9.58
C ASP A 93 24.34 -0.84 -9.04
N GLU A 94 23.55 -0.49 -8.03
CA GLU A 94 22.48 -1.37 -7.51
C GLU A 94 21.22 -1.31 -8.38
N LEU A 95 20.86 -0.12 -8.89
CA LEU A 95 19.57 0.16 -9.52
C LEU A 95 19.24 -0.80 -10.67
N ALA A 96 20.17 -0.99 -11.60
CA ALA A 96 19.96 -1.87 -12.76
C ALA A 96 19.69 -3.33 -12.36
N SER A 97 20.32 -3.82 -11.29
CA SER A 97 20.12 -5.18 -10.80
C SER A 97 18.72 -5.38 -10.20
N HIS A 98 18.24 -4.37 -9.47
CA HIS A 98 16.89 -4.35 -8.91
C HIS A 98 15.83 -4.28 -10.01
N LEU A 99 16.02 -3.42 -11.01
CA LEU A 99 15.10 -3.27 -12.13
C LEU A 99 14.89 -4.56 -12.89
N ARG A 100 15.98 -5.25 -13.27
CA ARG A 100 15.87 -6.56 -13.94
C ARG A 100 15.05 -7.53 -13.10
N ARG A 101 15.35 -7.65 -11.81
CA ARG A 101 14.63 -8.55 -10.91
C ARG A 101 13.13 -8.22 -10.82
N TRP A 102 12.77 -6.94 -10.73
CA TRP A 102 11.37 -6.52 -10.60
C TRP A 102 10.59 -6.71 -11.90
N ARG A 103 11.19 -6.37 -13.05
CA ARG A 103 10.56 -6.60 -14.36
C ARG A 103 10.30 -8.08 -14.60
N THR A 104 11.32 -8.92 -14.41
CA THR A 104 11.15 -10.38 -14.53
C THR A 104 10.03 -10.88 -13.64
N HIS A 105 9.92 -10.39 -12.40
CA HIS A 105 8.83 -10.80 -11.53
C HIS A 105 7.45 -10.34 -12.03
N VAL A 106 7.31 -9.10 -12.47
CA VAL A 106 6.04 -8.59 -13.02
C VAL A 106 5.64 -9.37 -14.27
N GLU A 107 6.59 -9.71 -15.14
CA GLU A 107 6.37 -10.58 -16.31
C GLU A 107 5.93 -11.98 -15.88
N GLU A 108 6.60 -12.60 -14.92
CA GLU A 108 6.19 -13.90 -14.35
C GLU A 108 4.77 -13.87 -13.79
N VAL A 109 4.37 -12.77 -13.13
CA VAL A 109 3.00 -12.59 -12.62
C VAL A 109 1.99 -12.49 -13.77
N ARG A 110 2.31 -11.72 -14.82
CA ARG A 110 1.48 -11.57 -16.02
C ARG A 110 1.31 -12.90 -16.77
N ASP A 111 2.34 -13.72 -16.78
CA ASP A 111 2.33 -15.08 -17.33
C ASP A 111 1.57 -16.09 -16.43
N GLY A 112 1.01 -15.63 -15.31
CA GLY A 112 0.20 -16.44 -14.40
C GLY A 112 1.01 -17.17 -13.33
N GLY A 113 2.29 -16.85 -13.17
CA GLY A 113 3.12 -17.25 -12.05
C GLY A 113 2.61 -16.70 -10.72
N HIS A 114 3.14 -17.24 -9.61
CA HIS A 114 2.93 -16.75 -8.24
C HIS A 114 1.46 -16.66 -7.76
N ARG A 115 0.51 -17.25 -8.49
CA ARG A 115 -0.94 -17.24 -8.18
C ARG A 115 -1.28 -17.60 -6.73
N PRO A 116 -0.67 -18.60 -6.08
CA PRO A 116 -0.97 -18.89 -4.67
C PRO A 116 -0.69 -17.71 -3.73
N TYR A 117 0.45 -17.05 -3.91
CA TYR A 117 0.82 -15.86 -3.14
C TYR A 117 -0.13 -14.70 -3.45
N LEU A 118 -0.37 -14.40 -4.72
CA LEU A 118 -1.23 -13.28 -5.14
C LEU A 118 -2.68 -13.45 -4.67
N ARG A 119 -3.24 -14.67 -4.72
CA ARG A 119 -4.58 -14.95 -4.18
C ARG A 119 -4.63 -14.78 -2.68
N ALA A 120 -3.59 -15.20 -1.97
CA ALA A 120 -3.50 -14.98 -0.54
C ALA A 120 -3.38 -13.49 -0.22
N TRP A 121 -2.65 -12.72 -1.03
CA TRP A 121 -2.52 -11.27 -0.88
C TRP A 121 -3.85 -10.57 -1.13
N HIS A 122 -4.55 -10.92 -2.21
CA HIS A 122 -5.88 -10.40 -2.53
C HIS A 122 -6.90 -10.69 -1.43
N ALA A 123 -6.90 -11.92 -0.89
CA ALA A 123 -7.76 -12.27 0.24
C ALA A 123 -7.41 -11.45 1.49
N TYR A 124 -6.12 -11.30 1.81
CA TYR A 124 -5.66 -10.49 2.94
C TYR A 124 -6.10 -9.02 2.80
N SER A 125 -5.77 -8.37 1.68
CA SER A 125 -6.06 -6.95 1.44
C SER A 125 -7.57 -6.68 1.42
N THR A 126 -8.34 -7.54 0.77
CA THR A 126 -9.81 -7.48 0.77
C THR A 126 -10.37 -7.62 2.19
N GLY A 127 -9.87 -8.58 2.97
CA GLY A 127 -10.35 -8.83 4.32
C GLY A 127 -10.06 -7.68 5.26
N ARG A 128 -8.86 -7.10 5.20
CA ARG A 128 -8.47 -5.93 5.98
C ARG A 128 -9.39 -4.74 5.67
N ARG A 129 -9.45 -4.32 4.40
CA ARG A 129 -10.28 -3.19 3.97
C ARG A 129 -11.73 -3.36 4.40
N LEU A 130 -12.30 -4.54 4.19
CA LEU A 130 -13.67 -4.84 4.58
C LEU A 130 -13.87 -4.72 6.11
N THR A 131 -12.89 -5.16 6.89
CA THR A 131 -12.93 -5.06 8.36
C THR A 131 -12.93 -3.60 8.82
N ASP A 132 -12.10 -2.75 8.22
CA ASP A 132 -11.99 -1.33 8.59
C ASP A 132 -13.26 -0.55 8.21
N GLU A 133 -13.75 -0.74 6.98
CA GLU A 133 -15.00 -0.16 6.51
C GLU A 133 -16.20 -0.63 7.37
N TRP A 134 -16.21 -1.91 7.74
CA TRP A 134 -17.23 -2.48 8.61
C TRP A 134 -17.15 -1.93 10.04
N ALA A 135 -15.96 -1.75 10.59
CA ALA A 135 -15.76 -1.18 11.93
C ALA A 135 -16.35 0.23 12.01
N SER A 136 -16.13 1.06 10.99
CA SER A 136 -16.74 2.40 10.86
C SER A 136 -18.27 2.33 10.86
N LEU A 137 -18.87 1.45 10.04
CA LEU A 137 -20.33 1.27 10.02
C LEU A 137 -20.87 0.80 11.38
N ARG A 138 -20.22 -0.20 11.99
CA ARG A 138 -20.62 -0.75 13.29
C ARG A 138 -20.56 0.33 14.38
N GLN A 139 -19.55 1.18 14.37
CA GLN A 139 -19.45 2.32 15.30
C GLN A 139 -20.58 3.32 15.09
N ARG A 140 -20.96 3.63 13.84
CA ARG A 140 -22.11 4.51 13.55
C ARG A 140 -23.43 3.89 14.02
N ALA A 141 -23.60 2.59 13.83
CA ALA A 141 -24.76 1.84 14.31
C ALA A 141 -24.85 1.87 15.85
N LEU A 142 -23.73 1.64 16.55
CA LEU A 142 -23.64 1.78 18.01
C LEU A 142 -24.02 3.19 18.48
N ASN A 143 -23.43 4.21 17.87
CA ASN A 143 -23.69 5.61 18.22
C ASN A 143 -25.15 6.03 17.97
N ALA A 144 -25.87 5.35 17.08
CA ALA A 144 -27.28 5.61 16.82
C ALA A 144 -28.21 4.99 17.87
N VAL A 145 -27.74 4.08 18.73
CA VAL A 145 -28.55 3.48 19.82
C VAL A 145 -28.97 4.55 20.83
N SER A 146 -28.07 5.44 21.21
CA SER A 146 -28.32 6.48 22.21
C SER A 146 -28.98 7.75 21.66
N ARG A 147 -29.26 7.81 20.35
CA ARG A 147 -29.85 9.00 19.72
C ARG A 147 -31.37 8.97 19.79
N THR A 148 -31.94 10.08 20.25
CA THR A 148 -33.40 10.26 20.41
C THR A 148 -34.03 11.10 19.31
N ASN A 149 -33.25 11.55 18.32
CA ASN A 149 -33.77 12.37 17.23
C ASN A 149 -34.68 11.56 16.28
N ALA A 150 -35.56 12.26 15.57
CA ALA A 150 -36.65 11.66 14.78
C ALA A 150 -36.20 10.69 13.68
N TRP A 151 -34.95 10.76 13.20
CA TRP A 151 -34.44 9.79 12.22
C TRP A 151 -33.85 8.55 12.88
N ALA A 152 -33.19 8.68 14.05
CA ALA A 152 -32.55 7.58 14.75
C ALA A 152 -33.55 6.57 15.36
N VAL A 153 -34.75 7.02 15.68
CA VAL A 153 -35.82 6.19 16.29
C VAL A 153 -36.76 5.54 15.27
N ARG A 154 -36.52 5.73 13.97
CA ARG A 154 -37.36 5.13 12.92
C ARG A 154 -37.28 3.60 12.98
N PRO A 155 -38.40 2.87 12.98
CA PRO A 155 -38.39 1.41 13.08
C PRO A 155 -37.47 0.74 12.06
N GLU A 156 -37.48 1.20 10.81
CA GLU A 156 -36.69 0.59 9.74
C GLU A 156 -35.18 0.79 9.93
N LEU A 157 -34.78 1.85 10.66
CA LEU A 157 -33.38 2.07 11.01
C LEU A 157 -32.98 1.25 12.24
N VAL A 158 -33.88 1.08 13.20
CA VAL A 158 -33.69 0.19 14.36
C VAL A 158 -33.40 -1.23 13.87
N ASP A 159 -34.19 -1.74 12.93
CA ASP A 159 -34.01 -3.07 12.34
C ASP A 159 -32.65 -3.23 11.65
N VAL A 160 -32.26 -2.26 10.81
CA VAL A 160 -30.96 -2.30 10.09
C VAL A 160 -29.80 -2.20 11.09
N ARG A 161 -29.92 -1.36 12.11
CA ARG A 161 -28.92 -1.23 13.18
C ARG A 161 -28.74 -2.55 13.92
N GLU A 162 -29.81 -3.21 14.32
CA GLU A 162 -29.74 -4.51 15.00
C GLU A 162 -29.11 -5.59 14.13
N ARG A 163 -29.41 -5.61 12.82
CA ARG A 163 -28.76 -6.50 11.85
C ARG A 163 -27.26 -6.22 11.72
N ILE A 164 -26.84 -4.95 11.73
CA ILE A 164 -25.42 -4.58 11.72
C ILE A 164 -24.72 -5.04 13.00
N LEU A 165 -25.33 -4.82 14.17
CA LEU A 165 -24.71 -5.13 15.46
C LEU A 165 -24.64 -6.65 15.74
N SER A 166 -25.60 -7.42 15.23
CA SER A 166 -25.63 -8.88 15.36
C SER A 166 -24.75 -9.61 14.35
N ARG A 167 -24.41 -8.98 13.21
CA ARG A 167 -23.52 -9.58 12.22
C ARG A 167 -22.08 -9.70 12.77
N PRO A 168 -21.42 -10.86 12.61
CA PRO A 168 -20.01 -11.03 12.99
C PRO A 168 -19.09 -10.06 12.24
N VAL A 169 -17.95 -9.73 12.85
CA VAL A 169 -16.90 -8.96 12.19
C VAL A 169 -16.27 -9.83 11.08
N PRO A 170 -15.94 -9.28 9.90
CA PRO A 170 -15.20 -10.00 8.87
C PRO A 170 -13.91 -10.62 9.44
N THR A 171 -13.61 -11.85 9.06
CA THR A 171 -12.35 -12.50 9.46
C THR A 171 -11.26 -12.14 8.45
N VAL A 172 -10.10 -11.69 8.96
CA VAL A 172 -8.93 -11.39 8.14
C VAL A 172 -7.94 -12.56 8.23
N SER A 173 -7.42 -13.00 7.08
CA SER A 173 -6.30 -13.95 7.05
C SER A 173 -5.00 -13.25 7.50
N PRO A 174 -3.96 -13.98 7.94
CA PRO A 174 -2.65 -13.35 8.13
C PRO A 174 -2.09 -12.83 6.80
N ALA A 175 -1.26 -11.79 6.85
CA ALA A 175 -0.53 -11.30 5.69
C ALA A 175 0.37 -12.42 5.13
N PRO A 176 0.28 -12.78 3.84
CA PRO A 176 1.14 -13.80 3.28
C PRO A 176 2.57 -13.27 3.17
N ARG A 177 3.54 -14.17 3.31
CA ARG A 177 4.98 -13.84 3.22
C ARG A 177 5.55 -14.40 1.93
N TRP A 178 6.42 -13.62 1.28
CA TRP A 178 7.07 -14.06 0.06
C TRP A 178 7.91 -15.31 0.30
N GLY A 179 7.74 -16.32 -0.56
CA GLY A 179 8.43 -17.62 -0.44
C GLY A 179 7.84 -18.58 0.60
N ALA A 180 6.82 -18.18 1.37
CA ALA A 180 6.12 -19.07 2.30
C ALA A 180 4.92 -19.75 1.62
N ALA A 181 4.57 -20.94 2.11
CA ALA A 181 3.33 -21.60 1.71
C ALA A 181 2.13 -20.76 2.18
N CYS A 182 1.23 -20.43 1.26
CA CYS A 182 0.09 -19.55 1.53
C CYS A 182 -1.23 -20.23 1.13
N ALA A 183 -2.27 -20.04 1.93
CA ALA A 183 -3.63 -20.48 1.63
C ALA A 183 -4.56 -19.27 1.52
N ALA A 184 -5.18 -19.09 0.36
CA ALA A 184 -6.16 -18.03 0.15
C ALA A 184 -7.53 -18.47 0.68
N ARG A 185 -8.16 -17.62 1.50
CA ARG A 185 -9.56 -17.80 1.92
C ARG A 185 -10.44 -16.86 1.12
N HIS A 186 -11.54 -17.37 0.58
CA HIS A 186 -12.52 -16.52 -0.08
C HIS A 186 -13.23 -15.63 0.95
N ILE A 187 -13.42 -14.36 0.60
CA ILE A 187 -14.11 -13.38 1.44
C ILE A 187 -15.36 -12.92 0.72
N ASP A 188 -16.52 -13.23 1.30
CA ASP A 188 -17.80 -12.74 0.83
C ASP A 188 -18.12 -11.37 1.46
N ALA A 189 -17.87 -10.31 0.69
CA ALA A 189 -18.16 -8.93 1.08
C ALA A 189 -19.64 -8.54 0.89
N ALA A 190 -20.41 -9.30 0.11
CA ALA A 190 -21.74 -8.89 -0.33
C ALA A 190 -22.72 -8.62 0.83
N PRO A 191 -22.77 -9.43 1.90
CA PRO A 191 -23.65 -9.18 3.04
C PRO A 191 -23.34 -7.85 3.76
N TYR A 192 -22.06 -7.49 3.87
CA TYR A 192 -21.61 -6.28 4.55
C TYR A 192 -21.91 -5.04 3.71
N ALA A 193 -21.58 -5.09 2.41
CA ALA A 193 -21.90 -4.01 1.47
C ALA A 193 -23.42 -3.81 1.32
N GLY A 194 -24.22 -4.89 1.44
CA GLY A 194 -25.68 -4.82 1.45
C GLY A 194 -26.21 -4.04 2.66
N LEU A 195 -25.75 -4.37 3.87
CA LEU A 195 -26.14 -3.67 5.10
C LEU A 195 -25.70 -2.19 5.09
N ALA A 196 -24.51 -1.87 4.58
CA ALA A 196 -24.06 -0.49 4.42
C ALA A 196 -24.97 0.32 3.47
N ARG A 197 -25.39 -0.28 2.36
CA ARG A 197 -26.35 0.34 1.44
C ARG A 197 -27.71 0.57 2.10
N GLU A 198 -28.20 -0.40 2.86
CA GLU A 198 -29.46 -0.26 3.61
C GLU A 198 -29.40 0.83 4.68
N TRP A 199 -28.28 0.93 5.40
CA TRP A 199 -28.00 2.00 6.35
C TRP A 199 -28.02 3.37 5.66
N ASN A 200 -27.24 3.53 4.58
CA ASN A 200 -27.10 4.79 3.85
C ASN A 200 -28.41 5.34 3.25
N ARG A 201 -29.39 4.48 2.96
CA ARG A 201 -30.72 4.90 2.49
C ARG A 201 -31.56 5.55 3.59
N ARG A 202 -31.28 5.26 4.86
CA ARG A 202 -32.13 5.61 6.01
C ARG A 202 -31.55 6.72 6.87
N VAL A 203 -30.25 6.99 6.75
CA VAL A 203 -29.56 7.99 7.57
C VAL A 203 -29.29 9.30 6.81
N PRO A 204 -29.12 10.43 7.52
CA PRO A 204 -28.68 11.68 6.92
C PRO A 204 -27.30 11.57 6.27
N ALA A 205 -26.98 12.49 5.35
CA ALA A 205 -25.73 12.48 4.58
C ALA A 205 -24.46 12.34 5.44
N ASN A 206 -24.39 13.05 6.57
CA ASN A 206 -23.24 13.04 7.48
C ASN A 206 -23.10 11.75 8.33
N GLN A 207 -24.01 10.79 8.18
CA GLN A 207 -23.96 9.48 8.83
C GLN A 207 -23.75 8.34 7.84
N LYS A 208 -23.68 8.65 6.54
CA LYS A 208 -23.39 7.65 5.52
C LYS A 208 -21.96 7.16 5.68
N VAL A 209 -21.76 5.90 5.32
CA VAL A 209 -20.46 5.24 5.33
C VAL A 209 -20.21 4.54 4.00
N HIS A 210 -18.97 4.19 3.73
CA HIS A 210 -18.62 3.42 2.55
C HIS A 210 -18.20 2.02 2.98
N VAL A 211 -18.86 1.01 2.41
CA VAL A 211 -18.40 -0.38 2.44
C VAL A 211 -18.43 -0.86 1.00
N THR A 212 -17.26 -0.98 0.37
CA THR A 212 -17.12 -1.25 -1.06
C THR A 212 -17.18 -2.74 -1.34
N GLN A 213 -17.71 -3.11 -2.51
CA GLN A 213 -17.41 -4.41 -3.07
C GLN A 213 -15.93 -4.40 -3.50
N PRO A 214 -15.08 -5.31 -3.00
CA PRO A 214 -13.69 -5.38 -3.40
C PRO A 214 -13.58 -5.72 -4.89
N PRO A 215 -12.51 -5.28 -5.57
CA PRO A 215 -12.24 -5.71 -6.94
C PRO A 215 -12.10 -7.24 -6.98
N SER A 216 -12.49 -7.81 -8.11
CA SER A 216 -12.22 -9.22 -8.41
C SER A 216 -10.72 -9.50 -8.44
N PHE A 217 -10.34 -10.77 -8.31
CA PHE A 217 -8.93 -11.15 -8.40
C PHE A 217 -8.32 -10.78 -9.76
N SER A 218 -9.10 -10.80 -10.84
CA SER A 218 -8.61 -10.41 -12.17
C SER A 218 -8.35 -8.91 -12.25
N GLU A 219 -9.29 -8.07 -11.80
CA GLU A 219 -9.11 -6.61 -11.73
C GLU A 219 -7.95 -6.23 -10.81
N PHE A 220 -7.72 -7.00 -9.75
CA PHE A 220 -6.57 -6.82 -8.85
C PHE A 220 -5.22 -7.10 -9.52
N LEU A 221 -5.18 -7.94 -10.57
CA LEU A 221 -3.97 -8.20 -11.34
C LEU A 221 -3.79 -7.26 -12.54
N ASP A 222 -4.84 -6.53 -12.92
CA ASP A 222 -4.86 -5.59 -14.04
C ASP A 222 -4.31 -4.23 -13.58
N ASP A 223 -3.07 -4.23 -13.10
CA ASP A 223 -2.34 -3.05 -12.64
C ASP A 223 -1.16 -2.75 -13.58
N ASP A 224 -1.25 -1.65 -14.30
CA ASP A 224 -0.23 -1.13 -15.22
C ASP A 224 0.63 -0.03 -14.59
N SER A 225 0.29 0.44 -13.39
CA SER A 225 1.05 1.48 -12.68
C SER A 225 2.56 1.20 -12.49
N PRO A 226 3.04 -0.05 -12.34
CA PRO A 226 4.48 -0.28 -12.28
C PRO A 226 5.21 -0.03 -13.61
N ASP A 227 4.56 -0.12 -14.78
CA ASP A 227 5.27 -0.08 -16.07
C ASP A 227 5.90 1.29 -16.35
N GLU A 228 5.15 2.37 -16.14
CA GLU A 228 5.65 3.74 -16.34
C GLU A 228 6.84 4.02 -15.41
N THR A 229 6.71 3.61 -14.14
CA THR A 229 7.75 3.80 -13.13
C THR A 229 9.00 3.00 -13.47
N LEU A 230 8.85 1.72 -13.81
CA LEU A 230 9.99 0.86 -14.17
C LEU A 230 10.71 1.37 -15.40
N ARG A 231 9.98 1.89 -16.39
CA ARG A 231 10.56 2.55 -17.58
C ARG A 231 11.35 3.80 -17.19
N TRP A 232 10.78 4.67 -16.36
CA TRP A 232 11.49 5.88 -15.90
C TRP A 232 12.79 5.56 -15.14
N MET A 233 12.76 4.50 -14.32
CA MET A 233 13.93 4.03 -13.58
C MET A 233 14.97 3.38 -14.49
N GLU A 234 14.53 2.68 -15.55
CA GLU A 234 15.41 2.09 -16.57
C GLU A 234 16.18 3.18 -17.33
N GLU A 235 15.49 4.22 -17.80
CA GLU A 235 16.13 5.39 -18.42
C GLU A 235 17.17 6.02 -17.48
N ALA A 236 16.82 6.18 -16.19
CA ALA A 236 17.75 6.69 -15.19
C ALA A 236 19.00 5.79 -15.05
N ALA A 237 18.81 4.46 -15.00
CA ALA A 237 19.92 3.52 -14.89
C ALA A 237 20.80 3.49 -16.15
N GLU A 238 20.22 3.58 -17.35
CA GLU A 238 20.93 3.64 -18.63
C GLU A 238 21.81 4.90 -18.75
N GLU A 239 21.33 6.02 -18.22
CA GLU A 239 22.07 7.29 -18.15
C GLU A 239 23.07 7.36 -16.97
N GLY A 240 23.21 6.26 -16.20
CA GLY A 240 24.13 6.14 -15.09
C GLY A 240 23.73 6.93 -13.84
N TYR A 241 22.44 7.21 -13.67
CA TYR A 241 21.89 7.78 -12.45
C TYR A 241 21.53 6.67 -11.44
N GLY A 242 21.56 7.04 -10.17
CA GLY A 242 20.84 6.36 -9.11
C GLY A 242 19.61 7.17 -8.72
N LEU A 243 18.93 6.75 -7.66
CA LEU A 243 17.73 7.42 -7.15
C LEU A 243 17.94 7.90 -5.71
N LEU A 244 17.58 9.15 -5.46
CA LEU A 244 17.47 9.73 -4.12
C LEU A 244 16.01 9.67 -3.68
N LEU A 245 15.72 9.07 -2.52
CA LEU A 245 14.39 9.14 -1.92
C LEU A 245 14.23 10.45 -1.13
N ASP A 246 13.12 11.15 -1.35
CA ASP A 246 12.73 12.38 -0.65
C ASP A 246 11.27 12.30 -0.15
N TRP A 247 10.97 12.84 1.04
CA TRP A 247 9.72 12.64 1.79
C TRP A 247 8.81 13.88 1.86
#